data_AF-A0A535TWU4-F1
#
_entry.id   AF-A0A535TWU4-F1
#
_cell.length_a   1.000
_cell.length_b   1.000
_cell.length_c   1.000
_cell.angle_alpha   90.00
_cell.angle_beta   90.00
_cell.angle_gamma   90.00
#
_symmetry.space_group_name_H-M   'P 1'
#
loop_
_entity.id
_entity.type
_entity.pdbx_description
1 polymer ?
#
loop_
_entity_poly.entity_id
_entity_poly.type
_entity_poly.pdbx_seq_one_letter_code
_entity_poly.pdbx_strand_id
1 'polypeptide(L)'
;MRGWHRPVAAGLLALAAWSLGGLWALAGPPVPTLSQRAQPWSRQALGSDHIDTIGSSGCALTAVTMVASAYGYSTNPAQMNQWLTAHGGYIENDLLLWRQATAVTQGSIRWQWLHVPGMVSQLRTDDQDIEDLPPISLVEAQLDAGRLVVAEVRLYGGMHFVVITGHRADILYINDPWFGDRTTLQTRYGSTTAARIRARQAAVASSSSNSAGPH
;
A
#
# COMPACT_ATOMS: atom_id res chain seq x y z
N MET A 1 77.23 -11.60 23.77
CA MET A 1 76.65 -12.01 22.47
C MET A 1 75.41 -12.86 22.75
N ARG A 2 74.30 -12.51 22.11
CA ARG A 2 73.06 -13.29 21.88
C ARG A 2 72.16 -13.72 23.06
N GLY A 3 70.90 -13.28 22.93
CA GLY A 3 69.68 -14.00 23.31
C GLY A 3 68.89 -13.29 24.41
N TRP A 4 67.59 -13.06 24.33
CA TRP A 4 66.59 -13.19 23.27
C TRP A 4 65.36 -12.42 23.77
N HIS A 5 64.69 -11.64 22.92
CA HIS A 5 63.46 -10.91 23.28
C HIS A 5 62.29 -11.86 23.50
N ARG A 6 61.44 -11.58 24.51
CA ARG A 6 59.99 -11.87 24.47
C ARG A 6 59.21 -10.79 25.22
N PRO A 7 58.47 -9.89 24.53
CA PRO A 7 57.39 -9.16 25.18
C PRO A 7 56.19 -10.09 25.36
N VAL A 8 55.64 -10.14 26.58
CA VAL A 8 54.36 -10.80 26.87
C VAL A 8 53.26 -9.93 26.24
N ALA A 9 52.58 -10.49 25.24
CA ALA A 9 51.42 -9.87 24.61
C ALA A 9 50.28 -9.74 25.65
N ALA A 10 49.86 -8.50 25.92
CA ALA A 10 48.61 -8.23 26.61
C ALA A 10 47.46 -8.59 25.65
N GLY A 11 46.78 -9.70 25.93
CA GLY A 11 45.57 -10.09 25.21
C GLY A 11 44.46 -9.07 25.47
N LEU A 12 44.16 -8.24 24.48
CA LEU A 12 42.90 -7.51 24.42
C LEU A 12 41.80 -8.51 24.10
N LEU A 13 41.09 -8.97 25.14
CA LEU A 13 39.78 -9.57 25.01
C LEU A 13 38.82 -8.50 24.49
N ALA A 14 38.70 -8.39 23.17
CA ALA A 14 37.57 -7.70 22.56
C ALA A 14 36.32 -8.54 22.83
N LEU A 15 35.59 -8.22 23.89
CA LEU A 15 34.21 -8.62 24.07
C LEU A 15 33.41 -7.98 22.94
N ALA A 16 33.27 -8.70 21.83
CA ALA A 16 32.27 -8.39 20.82
C ALA A 16 30.91 -8.49 21.51
N ALA A 17 30.34 -7.35 21.89
CA ALA A 17 28.94 -7.27 22.27
C ALA A 17 28.13 -7.52 20.99
N TRP A 18 27.62 -8.74 20.84
CA TRP A 18 26.61 -9.03 19.83
C TRP A 18 25.35 -8.28 20.25
N SER A 19 25.21 -7.05 19.80
CA SER A 19 23.94 -6.34 19.86
C SER A 19 22.96 -7.11 18.97
N LEU A 20 22.22 -8.05 19.56
CA LEU A 20 20.97 -8.56 19.01
C LEU A 20 19.91 -7.45 19.11
N GLY A 21 20.19 -6.31 18.50
CA GLY A 21 19.19 -5.32 18.13
C GLY A 21 18.47 -5.85 16.91
N GLY A 22 17.69 -6.91 17.08
CA GLY A 22 16.66 -7.24 16.12
C GLY A 22 15.73 -6.03 16.07
N LEU A 23 15.86 -5.23 15.03
CA LEU A 23 14.84 -4.28 14.63
C LEU A 23 13.57 -5.11 14.47
N TRP A 24 12.68 -5.07 15.46
CA TRP A 24 11.34 -5.59 15.27
C TRP A 24 10.78 -4.77 14.12
N ALA A 25 10.63 -5.39 12.94
CA ALA A 25 9.78 -4.84 11.91
C ALA A 25 8.45 -4.54 12.61
N LEU A 26 8.10 -3.26 12.73
CA LEU A 26 6.83 -2.87 13.31
C LEU A 26 5.78 -3.58 12.46
N ALA A 27 5.09 -4.57 13.05
CA ALA A 27 3.94 -5.17 12.40
C ALA A 27 3.02 -4.02 12.00
N GLY A 28 2.78 -3.86 10.70
CA GLY A 28 1.93 -2.79 10.18
C GLY A 28 0.56 -2.79 10.87
N PRO A 29 -0.17 -1.66 10.81
CA PRO A 29 -1.46 -1.58 11.48
C PRO A 29 -2.40 -2.70 10.99
N PRO A 30 -3.23 -3.28 11.89
CA PRO A 30 -4.18 -4.31 11.49
C PRO A 30 -5.15 -3.74 10.44
N VAL A 31 -5.10 -4.31 9.24
CA VAL A 31 -5.94 -3.86 8.12
C VAL A 31 -7.31 -4.54 8.19
N PRO A 32 -8.42 -3.79 8.29
CA PRO A 32 -9.74 -4.38 8.24
C PRO A 32 -9.99 -5.02 6.88
N THR A 33 -10.78 -6.08 6.86
CA THR A 33 -11.19 -6.74 5.61
C THR A 33 -12.61 -6.31 5.30
N LEU A 34 -12.77 -5.55 4.22
CA LEU A 34 -14.04 -5.02 3.76
C LEU A 34 -14.36 -5.59 2.39
N SER A 35 -15.61 -6.01 2.18
CA SER A 35 -16.10 -6.42 0.86
C SER A 35 -16.85 -5.29 0.19
N GLN A 36 -16.55 -5.02 -1.09
CA GLN A 36 -17.35 -4.10 -1.90
C GLN A 36 -18.77 -4.65 -2.12
N ARG A 37 -18.94 -5.97 -2.00
CA ARG A 37 -20.20 -6.69 -2.21
C ARG A 37 -21.04 -6.87 -0.95
N ALA A 38 -20.59 -6.36 0.19
CA ALA A 38 -21.35 -6.42 1.44
C ALA A 38 -22.51 -5.41 1.48
N GLN A 39 -23.59 -5.79 2.16
CA GLN A 39 -24.70 -4.89 2.49
C GLN A 39 -24.31 -3.97 3.66
N PRO A 40 -24.84 -2.74 3.73
CA PRO A 40 -25.87 -2.18 2.84
C PRO A 40 -25.33 -1.46 1.58
N TRP A 41 -24.02 -1.33 1.41
CA TRP A 41 -23.45 -0.43 0.40
C TRP A 41 -23.36 -1.03 -1.00
N SER A 42 -23.35 -2.35 -1.16
CA SER A 42 -23.10 -2.97 -2.48
C SER A 42 -24.09 -2.59 -3.58
N ARG A 43 -25.28 -2.08 -3.21
CA ARG A 43 -26.32 -1.64 -4.16
C ARG A 43 -26.35 -0.12 -4.37
N GLN A 44 -25.52 0.62 -3.64
CA GLN A 44 -25.42 2.06 -3.81
C GLN A 44 -24.65 2.35 -5.10
N ALA A 45 -25.08 3.38 -5.82
CA ALA A 45 -24.36 3.92 -6.96
C ALA A 45 -22.91 4.22 -6.57
N LEU A 46 -21.96 3.84 -7.43
CA LEU A 46 -20.58 4.26 -7.29
C LEU A 46 -20.45 5.69 -7.83
N GLY A 47 -19.77 6.57 -7.09
CA GLY A 47 -19.58 7.94 -7.54
C GLY A 47 -20.90 8.66 -7.83
N SER A 48 -21.04 9.16 -9.06
CA SER A 48 -22.26 9.75 -9.62
C SER A 48 -22.82 8.92 -10.78
N ASP A 49 -22.28 7.73 -11.03
CA ASP A 49 -22.71 6.85 -12.11
C ASP A 49 -24.08 6.23 -11.80
N HIS A 50 -24.90 6.01 -12.83
CA HIS A 50 -26.24 5.44 -12.71
C HIS A 50 -26.29 3.94 -13.02
N ILE A 51 -25.20 3.38 -13.53
CA ILE A 51 -25.04 1.99 -13.96
C ILE A 51 -24.21 1.24 -12.92
N ASP A 52 -23.07 1.80 -12.54
CA ASP A 52 -22.15 1.14 -11.62
C ASP A 52 -22.55 1.34 -10.16
N THR A 53 -22.35 0.26 -9.40
CA THR A 53 -22.57 0.21 -7.95
C THR A 53 -21.25 -0.05 -7.25
N ILE A 54 -21.19 0.25 -5.95
CA ILE A 54 -20.05 -0.16 -5.12
C ILE A 54 -19.84 -1.68 -5.24
N GLY A 55 -20.91 -2.46 -5.33
CA GLY A 55 -20.83 -3.91 -5.49
C GLY A 55 -20.22 -4.35 -6.82
N SER A 56 -20.55 -3.71 -7.93
CA SER A 56 -20.06 -4.08 -9.26
C SER A 56 -18.63 -3.59 -9.53
N SER A 57 -18.30 -2.36 -9.14
CA SER A 57 -17.08 -1.68 -9.59
C SER A 57 -16.27 -1.00 -8.47
N GLY A 58 -16.68 -1.14 -7.20
CA GLY A 58 -16.09 -0.43 -6.06
C GLY A 58 -14.78 -0.98 -5.47
N CYS A 59 -13.97 -1.73 -6.23
CA CYS A 59 -12.76 -2.37 -5.69
C CYS A 59 -11.71 -1.34 -5.20
N ALA A 60 -11.41 -0.32 -6.00
CA ALA A 60 -10.48 0.75 -5.63
C ALA A 60 -10.97 1.55 -4.42
N LEU A 61 -12.24 1.94 -4.41
CA LEU A 61 -12.91 2.62 -3.30
C LEU A 61 -12.78 1.81 -2.00
N THR A 62 -13.07 0.52 -2.05
CA THR A 62 -13.03 -0.35 -0.87
C THR A 62 -11.60 -0.57 -0.39
N ALA A 63 -10.62 -0.67 -1.31
CA ALA A 63 -9.21 -0.73 -0.97
C ALA A 63 -8.73 0.54 -0.24
N VAL A 64 -9.10 1.73 -0.73
CA VAL A 64 -8.82 3.01 -0.06
C VAL A 64 -9.47 3.07 1.32
N THR A 65 -10.71 2.59 1.44
CA THR A 65 -11.44 2.52 2.71
C THR A 65 -10.70 1.65 3.73
N MET A 66 -10.19 0.49 3.33
CA MET A 66 -9.40 -0.41 4.18
C MET A 66 -8.10 0.25 4.65
N VAL A 67 -7.37 0.90 3.73
CA VAL A 67 -6.12 1.60 4.05
C VAL A 67 -6.37 2.79 4.99
N ALA A 68 -7.41 3.58 4.73
CA ALA A 68 -7.77 4.71 5.59
C ALA A 68 -8.11 4.24 7.01
N SER A 69 -8.89 3.17 7.12
CA SER A 69 -9.28 2.57 8.40
C SER A 69 -8.08 1.98 9.15
N ALA A 70 -7.13 1.35 8.45
CA ALA A 70 -5.90 0.84 9.06
C ALA A 70 -5.06 1.95 9.70
N TYR A 71 -5.08 3.16 9.11
CA TYR A 71 -4.41 4.33 9.67
C TYR A 71 -5.28 5.17 10.62
N GLY A 72 -6.37 4.60 11.16
CA GLY A 72 -7.17 5.21 12.21
C GLY A 72 -8.30 6.12 11.73
N TYR A 73 -8.52 6.25 10.42
CA TYR A 73 -9.68 6.97 9.89
C TYR A 73 -10.89 6.03 9.84
N SER A 74 -11.75 6.10 10.87
CA SER A 74 -12.95 5.27 10.96
C SER A 74 -13.95 5.61 9.85
N THR A 75 -14.06 4.74 8.85
CA THR A 75 -14.95 4.91 7.69
C THR A 75 -15.43 3.56 7.16
N ASN A 76 -16.34 3.59 6.18
CA ASN A 76 -16.82 2.40 5.47
C ASN A 76 -17.03 2.74 3.97
N PRO A 77 -17.27 1.74 3.11
CA PRO A 77 -17.36 1.98 1.67
C PRO A 77 -18.47 2.98 1.28
N ALA A 78 -19.61 2.97 1.96
CA ALA A 78 -20.68 3.96 1.71
C ALA A 78 -20.25 5.38 2.07
N GLN A 79 -19.67 5.58 3.26
CA GLN A 79 -19.23 6.90 3.74
C GLN A 79 -18.09 7.45 2.87
N MET A 80 -17.12 6.60 2.52
CA MET A 80 -16.02 6.96 1.64
C MET A 80 -16.54 7.32 0.24
N ASN A 81 -17.47 6.55 -0.32
CA ASN A 81 -18.10 6.84 -1.62
C ASN A 81 -18.79 8.19 -1.61
N GLN A 82 -19.66 8.43 -0.61
CA GLN A 82 -20.38 9.69 -0.47
C GLN A 82 -19.42 10.89 -0.38
N TRP A 83 -18.34 10.77 0.39
CA TRP A 83 -17.35 11.83 0.52
C TRP A 83 -16.64 12.10 -0.82
N LEU A 84 -16.17 11.05 -1.49
CA LEU A 84 -15.48 11.18 -2.77
C LEU A 84 -16.40 11.75 -3.84
N THR A 85 -17.67 11.33 -3.91
CA THR A 85 -18.66 11.90 -4.85
C THR A 85 -18.81 13.40 -4.64
N ALA A 86 -18.93 13.84 -3.38
CA ALA A 86 -19.10 15.26 -3.05
C ALA A 86 -17.85 16.13 -3.31
N HIS A 87 -16.66 15.52 -3.41
CA HIS A 87 -15.37 16.23 -3.55
C HIS A 87 -14.67 15.96 -4.88
N GLY A 88 -15.41 15.51 -5.90
CA GLY A 88 -14.85 15.23 -7.23
C GLY A 88 -13.77 14.15 -7.19
N GLY A 89 -13.99 13.10 -6.41
CA GLY A 89 -13.09 11.97 -6.22
C GLY A 89 -13.12 10.94 -7.35
N TYR A 90 -13.91 11.19 -8.39
CA TYR A 90 -14.09 10.32 -9.54
C TYR A 90 -13.95 11.13 -10.84
N ILE A 91 -13.39 10.50 -11.86
CA ILE A 91 -13.48 10.94 -13.26
C ILE A 91 -14.19 9.86 -14.08
N GLU A 92 -14.68 10.24 -15.26
CA GLU A 92 -15.38 9.42 -16.26
C GLU A 92 -15.27 7.89 -16.06
N ASN A 93 -16.43 7.21 -15.96
CA ASN A 93 -16.57 5.78 -15.62
C ASN A 93 -16.03 5.42 -14.22
N ASP A 94 -16.24 6.30 -13.24
CA ASP A 94 -15.88 6.11 -11.83
C ASP A 94 -14.43 5.71 -11.55
N LEU A 95 -13.52 6.12 -12.42
CA LEU A 95 -12.09 5.99 -12.15
C LEU A 95 -11.75 6.86 -10.94
N LEU A 96 -11.44 6.19 -9.83
CA LEU A 96 -11.06 6.84 -8.59
C LEU A 96 -9.85 7.76 -8.81
N LEU A 97 -10.02 9.05 -8.50
CA LEU A 97 -8.92 9.98 -8.44
C LEU A 97 -8.14 9.75 -7.16
N TRP A 98 -7.07 8.96 -7.27
CA TRP A 98 -6.18 8.61 -6.15
C TRP A 98 -5.56 9.81 -5.42
N ARG A 99 -5.41 10.96 -6.10
CA ARG A 99 -5.04 12.22 -5.44
C ARG A 99 -6.08 12.63 -4.38
N GLN A 100 -7.36 12.39 -4.62
CA GLN A 100 -8.44 12.69 -3.67
C GLN A 100 -8.60 11.66 -2.55
N ALA A 101 -8.07 10.44 -2.73
CA ALA A 101 -7.88 9.51 -1.62
C ALA A 101 -6.89 10.03 -0.55
N THR A 102 -6.05 11.03 -0.86
CA THR A 102 -5.25 11.77 0.14
C THR A 102 -6.10 12.82 0.85
N ALA A 103 -6.97 13.52 0.10
CA ALA A 103 -7.79 14.63 0.61
C ALA A 103 -8.84 14.17 1.63
N VAL A 104 -9.42 12.97 1.49
CA VAL A 104 -10.41 12.43 2.45
C VAL A 104 -9.87 12.32 3.87
N THR A 105 -8.55 12.10 4.00
CA THR A 105 -7.89 12.02 5.30
C THR A 105 -7.31 13.35 5.77
N GLN A 106 -7.69 14.46 5.12
CA GLN A 106 -7.15 15.79 5.38
C GLN A 106 -5.61 15.83 5.30
N GLY A 107 -5.03 15.00 4.42
CA GLY A 107 -3.58 14.88 4.26
C GLY A 107 -2.88 14.00 5.30
N SER A 108 -3.61 13.40 6.25
CA SER A 108 -3.05 12.49 7.27
C SER A 108 -2.48 11.22 6.66
N ILE A 109 -2.98 10.78 5.50
CA ILE A 109 -2.44 9.67 4.72
C ILE A 109 -1.91 10.21 3.39
N ARG A 110 -0.64 9.92 3.09
CA ARG A 110 -0.03 10.28 1.81
C ARG A 110 0.07 9.05 0.92
N TRP A 111 -0.54 9.15 -0.25
CA TRP A 111 -0.37 8.17 -1.31
C TRP A 111 0.85 8.53 -2.15
N GLN A 112 1.80 7.61 -2.23
CA GLN A 112 2.92 7.69 -3.15
C GLN A 112 2.80 6.57 -4.18
N TRP A 113 3.13 6.94 -5.41
CA TRP A 113 3.12 6.03 -6.54
C TRP A 113 4.41 5.21 -6.50
N LEU A 114 4.28 3.88 -6.50
CA LEU A 114 5.44 3.00 -6.47
C LEU A 114 6.05 2.86 -7.87
N HIS A 115 5.23 2.74 -8.91
CA HIS A 115 5.61 2.80 -10.33
C HIS A 115 4.36 2.53 -11.22
N VAL A 116 4.01 3.41 -12.19
CA VAL A 116 3.04 3.12 -13.27
C VAL A 116 3.41 3.93 -14.53
N PRO A 117 3.84 3.28 -15.63
CA PRO A 117 3.79 3.88 -16.96
C PRO A 117 2.35 3.81 -17.50
N GLY A 118 1.82 4.95 -17.96
CA GLY A 118 0.62 5.03 -18.79
C GLY A 118 -0.73 4.88 -18.08
N MET A 119 -1.20 5.96 -17.44
CA MET A 119 -2.64 6.21 -17.26
C MET A 119 -3.05 7.53 -17.95
N VAL A 120 -3.84 7.36 -19.01
CA VAL A 120 -4.52 8.32 -19.92
C VAL A 120 -3.66 9.20 -20.85
N SER A 121 -3.97 9.16 -22.15
CA SER A 121 -3.29 9.92 -23.21
C SER A 121 -3.51 11.44 -23.18
N GLN A 122 -4.23 11.99 -22.21
CA GLN A 122 -4.27 13.43 -21.94
C GLN A 122 -3.06 13.90 -21.09
N LEU A 123 -2.23 12.97 -20.64
CA LEU A 123 -0.90 13.19 -20.05
C LEU A 123 0.16 12.42 -20.85
N ARG A 124 -0.01 12.36 -22.18
CA ARG A 124 0.96 11.71 -23.08
C ARG A 124 2.02 12.73 -23.49
N THR A 125 3.24 12.50 -23.07
CA THR A 125 4.45 12.88 -23.81
C THR A 125 5.29 11.62 -23.83
N ASP A 126 5.39 11.04 -25.03
CA ASP A 126 6.51 10.23 -25.56
C ASP A 126 7.35 9.35 -24.60
N ASP A 127 7.47 8.07 -25.01
CA ASP A 127 8.53 7.12 -24.65
C ASP A 127 8.59 6.57 -23.21
N GLN A 128 7.54 5.89 -22.73
CA GLN A 128 7.62 5.04 -21.52
C GLN A 128 6.88 3.71 -21.72
N ASP A 129 7.60 2.59 -21.59
CA ASP A 129 7.10 1.23 -21.80
C ASP A 129 6.18 0.76 -20.67
N ILE A 130 4.99 0.26 -21.02
CA ILE A 130 3.92 -0.20 -20.11
C ILE A 130 4.24 -1.48 -19.32
N GLU A 131 5.39 -2.10 -19.61
CA GLU A 131 5.80 -3.42 -19.09
C GLU A 131 6.73 -3.36 -17.88
N ASP A 132 7.16 -2.15 -17.46
CA ASP A 132 7.95 -2.00 -16.24
C ASP A 132 7.03 -2.13 -15.02
N LEU A 133 7.12 -3.27 -14.32
CA LEU A 133 6.48 -3.51 -13.03
C LEU A 133 7.47 -3.22 -11.91
N PRO A 134 7.05 -2.65 -10.76
CA PRO A 134 7.95 -2.48 -9.63
C PRO A 134 8.49 -3.85 -9.19
N PRO A 135 9.81 -3.97 -8.93
CA PRO A 135 10.35 -5.22 -8.43
C PRO A 135 9.72 -5.54 -7.07
N ILE A 136 9.52 -6.82 -6.77
CA ILE A 136 8.84 -7.23 -5.54
C ILE A 136 9.57 -6.79 -4.28
N SER A 137 10.89 -6.71 -4.34
CA SER A 137 11.72 -6.14 -3.27
C SER A 137 11.34 -4.70 -2.92
N LEU A 138 10.84 -3.90 -3.87
CA LEU A 138 10.37 -2.55 -3.59
C LEU A 138 9.04 -2.57 -2.81
N VAL A 139 8.14 -3.49 -3.13
CA VAL A 139 6.87 -3.71 -2.41
C VAL A 139 7.16 -4.19 -0.99
N GLU A 140 8.03 -5.19 -0.83
CA GLU A 140 8.50 -5.70 0.46
C GLU A 140 9.10 -4.57 1.30
N ALA A 141 9.98 -3.75 0.73
CA ALA A 141 10.58 -2.61 1.42
C ALA A 141 9.56 -1.55 1.87
N GLN A 142 8.43 -1.40 1.17
CA GLN A 142 7.35 -0.52 1.65
C GLN A 142 6.66 -1.11 2.86
N LEU A 143 6.32 -2.40 2.78
CA LEU A 143 5.64 -3.12 3.85
C LEU A 143 6.52 -3.18 5.10
N ASP A 144 7.83 -3.41 4.95
CA ASP A 144 8.82 -3.38 6.04
C ASP A 144 8.94 -2.00 6.70
N ALA A 145 8.72 -0.94 5.93
CA ALA A 145 8.66 0.42 6.43
C ALA A 145 7.28 0.81 6.98
N GLY A 146 6.38 -0.16 7.20
CA GLY A 146 5.05 0.02 7.77
C GLY A 146 4.04 0.66 6.81
N ARG A 147 4.32 0.66 5.50
CA ARG A 147 3.44 1.25 4.47
C ARG A 147 2.61 0.17 3.79
N LEU A 148 1.30 0.36 3.76
CA LEU A 148 0.39 -0.50 2.99
C LEU A 148 0.50 -0.24 1.50
N VAL A 149 0.27 -1.28 0.70
CA VAL A 149 0.34 -1.20 -0.76
C VAL A 149 -0.99 -1.60 -1.38
N VAL A 150 -1.57 -0.76 -2.24
CA VAL A 150 -2.70 -1.13 -3.09
C VAL A 150 -2.17 -1.57 -4.44
N ALA A 151 -2.55 -2.76 -4.88
CA ALA A 151 -2.10 -3.37 -6.14
C ALA A 151 -3.26 -3.54 -7.12
N GLU A 152 -3.05 -3.14 -8.38
CA GLU A 152 -3.89 -3.58 -9.51
C GLU A 152 -3.56 -5.05 -9.85
N VAL A 153 -4.60 -5.84 -10.11
CA VAL A 153 -4.56 -7.24 -10.54
C VAL A 153 -5.63 -7.49 -11.62
N ARG A 154 -5.63 -8.68 -12.22
CA ARG A 154 -6.68 -9.10 -13.16
C ARG A 154 -7.66 -10.08 -12.51
N LEU A 155 -8.94 -9.73 -12.51
CA LEU A 155 -10.03 -10.59 -12.05
C LEU A 155 -11.03 -10.79 -13.19
N TYR A 156 -11.24 -12.04 -13.62
CA TYR A 156 -12.06 -12.38 -14.80
C TYR A 156 -11.68 -11.59 -16.06
N GLY A 157 -10.39 -11.28 -16.23
CA GLY A 157 -9.87 -10.46 -17.33
C GLY A 157 -10.04 -8.94 -17.14
N GLY A 158 -10.84 -8.49 -16.17
CA GLY A 158 -11.03 -7.09 -15.82
C GLY A 158 -9.95 -6.55 -14.87
N MET A 159 -9.83 -5.23 -14.80
CA MET A 159 -9.01 -4.54 -13.80
C MET A 159 -9.62 -4.70 -12.40
N HIS A 160 -8.81 -4.99 -11.40
CA HIS A 160 -9.24 -5.15 -10.01
C HIS A 160 -8.17 -4.62 -9.05
N PHE A 161 -8.57 -4.16 -7.86
CA PHE A 161 -7.65 -3.65 -6.85
C PHE A 161 -7.74 -4.45 -5.55
N VAL A 162 -6.58 -4.78 -4.99
CA VAL A 162 -6.43 -5.45 -3.68
C VAL A 162 -5.47 -4.66 -2.79
N VAL A 163 -5.54 -4.88 -1.47
CA VAL A 163 -4.58 -4.31 -0.52
C VAL A 163 -3.60 -5.40 -0.13
N ILE A 164 -2.32 -5.20 -0.42
CA ILE A 164 -1.22 -6.00 0.13
C ILE A 164 -0.95 -5.49 1.55
N THR A 165 -1.11 -6.38 2.53
CA THR A 165 -1.10 -6.06 3.96
C THR A 165 0.18 -6.51 4.67
N GLY A 166 0.99 -7.32 4.02
CA GLY A 166 2.28 -7.77 4.54
C GLY A 166 2.92 -8.80 3.62
N HIS A 167 4.11 -9.25 4.01
CA HIS A 167 4.83 -10.29 3.29
C HIS A 167 5.55 -11.24 4.24
N ARG A 168 5.91 -12.41 3.72
CA ARG A 168 6.81 -13.37 4.36
C ARG A 168 7.54 -14.14 3.27
N ALA A 169 8.86 -13.97 3.20
CA ALA A 169 9.65 -14.50 2.09
C ALA A 169 9.01 -14.06 0.75
N ASP A 170 8.71 -14.99 -0.15
CA ASP A 170 8.10 -14.72 -1.45
C ASP A 170 6.56 -14.63 -1.42
N ILE A 171 5.93 -14.69 -0.24
CA ILE A 171 4.48 -14.66 -0.07
C ILE A 171 4.00 -13.25 0.23
N LEU A 172 2.98 -12.78 -0.51
CA LEU A 172 2.31 -11.49 -0.28
C LEU A 172 0.90 -11.73 0.26
N TYR A 173 0.62 -11.24 1.46
CA TYR A 173 -0.70 -11.32 2.07
C TYR A 173 -1.58 -10.20 1.54
N ILE A 174 -2.83 -10.53 1.19
CA ILE A 174 -3.79 -9.57 0.63
C ILE A 174 -5.12 -9.58 1.36
N ASN A 175 -5.76 -8.42 1.42
CA ASN A 175 -7.19 -8.25 1.63
C ASN A 175 -7.84 -7.92 0.29
N ASP A 176 -8.89 -8.66 -0.07
CA ASP A 176 -9.53 -8.54 -1.39
C ASP A 176 -10.97 -8.02 -1.29
N PRO A 177 -11.28 -6.85 -1.85
CA PRO A 177 -12.63 -6.29 -1.85
C PRO A 177 -13.70 -7.16 -2.50
N TRP A 178 -13.36 -7.94 -3.53
CA TRP A 178 -14.34 -8.70 -4.28
C TRP A 178 -14.86 -9.89 -3.49
N PHE A 179 -13.94 -10.62 -2.85
CA PHE A 179 -14.26 -11.81 -2.06
C PHE A 179 -14.52 -11.48 -0.59
N GLY A 180 -14.05 -10.33 -0.10
CA GLY A 180 -14.25 -9.92 1.29
C GLY A 180 -13.42 -10.73 2.28
N ASP A 181 -12.28 -11.27 1.86
CA ASP A 181 -11.47 -12.19 2.65
C ASP A 181 -9.98 -11.84 2.63
N ARG A 182 -9.22 -12.64 3.39
CA ARG A 182 -7.76 -12.57 3.47
C ARG A 182 -7.18 -13.81 2.81
N THR A 183 -6.21 -13.63 1.93
CA THR A 183 -5.50 -14.73 1.28
C THR A 183 -4.09 -14.27 0.89
N THR A 184 -3.43 -15.00 0.00
CA THR A 184 -2.18 -14.56 -0.64
C THR A 184 -2.42 -14.19 -2.09
N LEU A 185 -1.63 -13.24 -2.59
CA LEU A 185 -1.67 -12.85 -4.00
C LEU A 185 -1.41 -14.06 -4.89
N GLN A 186 -0.42 -14.87 -4.52
CA GLN A 186 0.03 -16.06 -5.23
C GLN A 186 -1.08 -17.10 -5.36
N THR A 187 -1.82 -17.35 -4.29
CA THR A 187 -2.93 -18.30 -4.28
C THR A 187 -4.07 -17.85 -5.20
N ARG A 188 -4.36 -16.55 -5.29
CA ARG A 188 -5.54 -16.05 -6.01
C ARG A 188 -5.26 -15.63 -7.45
N TYR A 189 -4.14 -14.97 -7.68
CA TYR A 189 -3.81 -14.29 -8.94
C TYR A 189 -2.57 -14.88 -9.62
N GLY A 190 -1.94 -15.90 -9.03
CA GLY A 190 -0.70 -16.49 -9.53
C GLY A 190 0.53 -15.66 -9.17
N SER A 191 1.63 -15.88 -9.87
CA SER A 191 2.90 -15.21 -9.57
C SER A 191 2.77 -13.69 -9.59
N THR A 192 3.65 -13.01 -8.88
CA THR A 192 3.70 -11.55 -8.77
C THR A 192 3.85 -10.85 -10.13
N THR A 193 4.52 -11.48 -11.09
CA THR A 193 4.61 -11.05 -12.50
C THR A 193 3.27 -11.19 -13.23
N ALA A 194 2.52 -12.27 -12.98
CA ALA A 194 1.21 -12.49 -13.57
C ALA A 194 0.15 -11.50 -13.04
N ALA A 195 0.32 -11.05 -11.80
CA ALA A 195 -0.56 -10.07 -11.17
C ALA A 195 -0.44 -8.65 -11.77
N ARG A 196 0.57 -8.35 -12.62
CA ARG A 196 0.80 -7.02 -13.24
C ARG A 196 0.63 -5.87 -12.25
N ILE A 197 1.35 -5.97 -11.13
CA ILE A 197 1.19 -5.11 -9.97
C ILE A 197 1.50 -3.65 -10.33
N ARG A 198 0.45 -2.83 -10.45
CA ARG A 198 0.56 -1.37 -10.37
C ARG A 198 0.30 -0.98 -8.92
N ALA A 199 1.34 -0.50 -8.26
CA ALA A 199 1.31 -0.33 -6.82
C ALA A 199 1.27 1.15 -6.38
N ARG A 200 0.57 1.39 -5.28
CA ARG A 200 0.61 2.67 -4.54
C ARG A 200 0.86 2.37 -3.09
N GLN A 201 1.85 3.03 -2.52
CA GLN A 201 2.08 2.99 -1.08
C GLN A 201 1.29 4.09 -0.38
N ALA A 202 0.72 3.76 0.76
CA ALA A 202 0.13 4.73 1.67
C ALA A 202 0.93 4.73 2.97
N ALA A 203 1.23 5.92 3.49
CA ALA A 203 1.87 6.13 4.78
C ALA A 203 1.18 7.26 5.54
N VAL A 204 1.25 7.24 6.87
CA VAL A 204 0.86 8.39 7.68
C VAL A 204 1.81 9.55 7.37
N ALA A 205 1.28 10.75 7.17
CA ALA A 205 2.09 11.95 7.02
C ALA A 205 2.89 12.20 8.30
N SER A 206 4.22 12.27 8.19
CA SER A 206 5.06 12.70 9.31
C SER A 206 4.71 14.15 9.65
N SER A 207 4.25 14.41 10.88
CA SER A 207 4.17 15.76 11.41
C SER A 207 5.58 16.31 11.48
N SER A 208 5.93 17.27 10.62
CA SER A 208 7.12 18.08 10.86
C SER A 208 6.84 18.90 12.11
N SER A 209 7.33 18.43 13.26
CA SER A 209 7.47 19.29 14.43
C SER A 209 8.43 20.40 14.04
N ASN A 210 7.90 21.59 13.76
CA ASN A 210 8.71 22.79 13.78
C ASN A 210 9.19 22.95 15.22
N SER A 211 10.39 22.44 15.52
CA SER A 211 11.13 22.84 16.69
C SER A 211 11.58 24.27 16.47
N ALA A 212 10.67 25.22 16.70
CA ALA A 212 11.05 26.57 17.08
C ALA A 212 11.73 26.45 18.45
N GLY A 213 13.04 26.26 18.44
CA GLY A 213 13.85 26.43 19.64
C GLY A 213 13.80 27.90 20.08
N PRO A 214 13.66 28.18 21.38
CA PRO A 214 13.73 29.55 21.87
C PRO A 214 15.18 30.04 21.92
N HIS A 215 15.30 31.36 21.72
CA HIS A 215 16.45 32.26 21.85
C HIS A 215 17.22 32.58 20.56
#